data_AF-A0A365T8R5-F1
#
_entry.id   AF-A0A365T8R5-F1
#
_cell.length_a   1.000
_cell.length_b   1.000
_cell.length_c   1.000
_cell.angle_alpha   90.00
_cell.angle_beta   90.00
_cell.angle_gamma   90.00
#
_symmetry.space_group_name_H-M   'P 1'
#
loop_
_entity.id
_entity.type
_entity.pdbx_description
1 polymer ?
#
loop_
_entity_poly.entity_id
_entity_poly.type
_entity_poly.pdbx_seq_one_letter_code
_entity_poly.pdbx_strand_id
1 'polypeptide(L)' 'MTDIDITKPTLTWLQCPQPHQPISIQDDDRVLNSRFNPQLDCWEILLLVMPQEERETDK' A
#
# COMPACT_ATOMS: atom_id res chain seq x y z
N MET A 1 -5.69 -1.85 11.52
CA MET A 1 -5.32 -2.36 10.18
C MET A 1 -5.81 -3.78 10.12
N THR A 2 -6.66 -4.11 9.17
CA THR A 2 -7.02 -5.51 8.92
C THR A 2 -5.73 -6.20 8.49
N ASP A 3 -5.19 -7.09 9.33
CA ASP A 3 -4.17 -8.06 8.94
C ASP A 3 -4.79 -8.90 7.84
N ILE A 4 -4.53 -8.52 6.59
CA ILE A 4 -4.84 -9.35 5.45
C ILE A 4 -3.56 -10.12 5.20
N ASP A 5 -3.57 -11.41 5.50
CA ASP A 5 -2.49 -12.33 5.13
C ASP A 5 -2.40 -12.42 3.61
N ILE A 6 -1.60 -11.52 3.03
CA ILE A 6 -1.33 -11.47 1.61
C ILE A 6 -0.40 -12.65 1.32
N THR A 7 -0.94 -13.73 0.77
CA THR A 7 -0.16 -14.94 0.39
C THR A 7 0.36 -14.90 -1.05
N LYS A 8 -0.09 -13.91 -1.84
CA LYS A 8 0.29 -13.70 -3.24
C LYS A 8 0.34 -12.20 -3.55
N PRO A 9 1.14 -11.75 -4.53
CA PRO A 9 1.16 -10.35 -4.94
C PRO A 9 -0.26 -9.87 -5.26
N THR A 10 -0.71 -8.83 -4.56
CA THR A 10 -2.10 -8.36 -4.59
C THR A 10 -2.13 -6.90 -4.99
N LEU A 11 -2.96 -6.59 -5.98
CA LEU A 11 -3.18 -5.22 -6.44
C LEU A 11 -4.30 -4.57 -5.61
N THR A 12 -4.04 -3.39 -5.04
CA THR A 12 -5.03 -2.66 -4.24
C THR A 12 -4.96 -1.15 -4.46
N TRP A 13 -6.08 -0.46 -4.20
CA TRP A 13 -6.17 0.99 -4.21
C TRP A 13 -6.20 1.52 -2.79
N LEU A 14 -5.31 2.47 -2.49
CA LEU A 14 -5.26 3.17 -1.22
C LEU A 14 -5.69 4.62 -1.41
N GLN A 15 -6.59 5.10 -0.56
CA GLN A 15 -7.05 6.49 -0.56
C GLN A 15 -6.25 7.28 0.45
N CYS A 16 -5.62 8.36 0.00
CA CYS A 16 -4.83 9.27 0.80
C CYS A 16 -5.47 10.67 0.78
N PRO A 17 -6.23 11.05 1.83
CA PRO A 17 -6.88 12.36 1.91
C PRO A 17 -5.89 13.51 2.16
N GLN A 18 -4.70 13.22 2.70
CA GLN A 18 -3.71 14.22 3.09
C GLN A 18 -2.34 13.87 2.51
N PRO A 19 -2.01 14.36 1.30
CA PRO A 19 -0.78 13.97 0.59
C PRO A 19 0.52 14.44 1.29
N HIS A 20 0.42 15.34 2.27
CA HIS A 20 1.56 15.82 3.06
C HIS A 20 1.95 14.86 4.19
N GLN A 21 1.11 13.87 4.50
CA GLN A 21 1.42 12.86 5.52
C GLN A 21 2.03 11.63 4.83
N PRO A 22 3.22 11.18 5.26
CA PRO A 22 3.80 9.94 4.72
C PRO A 22 2.85 8.76 4.97
N ILE A 23 2.69 7.91 3.96
CA ILE A 23 1.95 6.65 4.08
C ILE A 23 2.98 5.55 4.30
N SER A 24 2.85 4.82 5.42
CA SER A 24 3.66 3.63 5.64
C SER A 24 3.20 2.51 4.71
N ILE A 25 4.07 2.12 3.79
CA ILE A 25 3.95 0.90 2.98
C ILE A 25 5.07 -0.07 3.39
N GLN A 26 4.93 -1.35 3.08
CA GLN A 26 5.98 -2.33 3.38
C GLN A 26 7.18 -2.14 2.43
N ASP A 27 8.38 -2.57 2.84
CA ASP A 27 9.63 -2.42 2.06
C ASP A 27 9.51 -2.95 0.62
N ASP A 28 8.78 -4.06 0.46
CA ASP A 28 8.64 -4.77 -0.81
C ASP A 28 7.42 -4.33 -1.63
N ASP A 29 6.57 -3.48 -1.06
CA ASP A 29 5.43 -2.91 -1.79
C ASP A 29 5.92 -1.97 -2.88
N ARG A 30 5.12 -1.86 -3.96
CA ARG A 30 5.43 -0.98 -5.09
C ARG A 30 4.24 -0.10 -5.42
N VAL A 31 4.50 1.21 -5.47
CA VAL A 31 3.54 2.19 -6.04
C VAL A 31 3.61 2.07 -7.55
N LEU A 32 2.49 1.71 -8.17
CA LEU A 32 2.40 1.58 -9.63
C LEU A 32 1.78 2.81 -10.29
N ASN A 33 0.87 3.49 -9.59
CA ASN A 33 0.18 4.67 -10.10
C ASN A 33 -0.32 5.54 -8.93
N SER A 34 -0.46 6.83 -9.16
CA SER A 34 -1.15 7.74 -8.27
C SER A 34 -1.93 8.77 -9.06
N ARG A 35 -3.16 9.05 -8.63
CA ARG A 35 -4.00 10.09 -9.24
C ARG A 35 -4.80 10.83 -8.19
N PHE A 36 -5.00 12.13 -8.41
CA PHE A 36 -5.92 12.91 -7.59
C PHE A 36 -7.36 12.66 -8.04
N ASN A 37 -8.22 12.28 -7.10
CA ASN A 37 -9.67 12.15 -7.30
C ASN A 37 -10.37 13.42 -6.77
N PRO A 38 -10.80 14.35 -7.65
CA PRO A 38 -11.40 15.62 -7.23
C PRO A 38 -12.80 15.47 -6.64
N GLN A 39 -13.47 14.32 -6.85
CA GLN A 39 -14.80 14.07 -6.28
C GLN A 39 -14.72 13.70 -4.80
N LEU A 40 -13.62 13.05 -4.40
CA LEU A 40 -13.39 12.59 -3.03
C LEU A 40 -12.33 13.43 -2.30
N ASP A 41 -11.75 14.42 -2.99
CA ASP A 41 -10.65 15.26 -2.49
C ASP A 41 -9.50 14.44 -1.88
N CYS A 42 -9.12 13.35 -2.57
CA CYS A 42 -8.08 12.45 -2.10
C CYS A 42 -7.22 11.92 -3.25
N TRP A 43 -6.01 11.48 -2.92
CA TRP A 43 -5.16 10.74 -3.85
C TRP A 43 -5.51 9.26 -3.81
N GLU A 44 -5.81 8.69 -4.96
CA GLU A 44 -5.93 7.25 -5.15
C GLU A 44 -4.57 6.71 -5.61
N ILE A 45 -4.01 5.79 -4.85
CA ILE A 45 -2.69 5.21 -5.08
C ILE A 45 -2.87 3.73 -5.36
N LEU A 46 -2.39 3.30 -6.53
CA LEU A 46 -2.36 1.89 -6.90
C LEU A 46 -1.09 1.26 -6.33
N LEU A 47 -1.28 0.31 -5.42
CA LEU A 47 -0.22 -0.44 -4.76
C LEU A 47 -0.24 -1.89 -5.23
N LEU A 48 0.94 -2.39 -5.58
CA LEU A 48 1.21 -3.82 -5.59
C LEU A 48 1.75 -4.19 -4.21
N VAL A 49 0.93 -4.87 -3.43
CA VAL A 49 1.29 -5.37 -2.11
C VAL A 49 1.92 -6.74 -2.29
N MET A 50 3.15 -6.88 -1.83
CA MET A 50 3.87 -8.15 -1.89
C MET A 50 3.52 -8.99 -0.66
N PRO A 51 3.46 -10.33 -0.80
CA PRO A 51 3.36 -11.19 0.37
C PRO A 51 4.56 -10.91 1.27
N GLN A 52 4.31 -10.72 2.55
CA GLN A 52 5.40 -10.66 3.52
C GLN A 52 5.98 -12.08 3.59
N GLU A 53 7.17 -12.27 3.02
CA GLU A 53 7.99 -13.41 3.44
C GLU A 53 8.21 -13.22 4.93
N GLU A 54 7.85 -14.21 5.75
CA GLU A 54 8.30 -14.26 7.13
C GLU A 54 9.82 -14.15 7.07
N ARG A 55 10.35 -12.94 7.29
CA ARG A 55 11.78 -12.77 7.52
C ARG A 55 12.02 -13.53 8.82
N GLU A 56 12.44 -14.79 8.70
CA GLU A 56 12.89 -15.58 9.83
C GLU A 56 13.78 -14.66 10.65
N THR A 57 13.35 -14.43 11.88
CA THR A 57 14.10 -13.61 12.83
C THR A 57 15.34 -14.43 13.16
N ASP A 58 16.38 -14.25 12.36
CA ASP A 58 17.64 -14.95 12.52
C ASP A 58 18.39 -14.24 13.66
N LYS A 59 18.03 -14.62 14.90
CA LYS A 59 18.85 -14.78 16.12
C LYS A 59 18.09 -14.57 17.44
#